data_AF-A0A961FJI6-F1
#
_entry.id   AF-A0A961FJI6-F1
#
_cell.length_a   1.000
_cell.length_b   1.000
_cell.length_c   1.000
_cell.angle_alpha   90.00
_cell.angle_beta   90.00
_cell.angle_gamma   90.00
#
_symmetry.space_group_name_H-M   'P 1'
#
loop_
_entity.id
_entity.type
_entity.pdbx_description
1 polymer ?
#
loop_
_entity_poly.entity_id
_entity_poly.type
_entity_poly.pdbx_seq_one_letter_code
_entity_poly.pdbx_strand_id
1 'polypeptide(L)'
;MALLIAAPFLTLHSADTDGFQPIFDGKTLQGWSAPNLSYWSVEDGAITAKSTEENPCHANQFLVWQGGEVADFELKLQFRLENNKGNSGVQFRSKIDERGRGVGYQADILPQGPWCGAWRTNSPDVKHSWSPMATRQGSMRQGNGPARGPSNRLP
;
A
#
# COMPACT_ATOMS: atom_id res chain seq x y z
N MET A 1 25.84 -24.70 -37.37
CA MET A 1 24.77 -24.45 -36.38
C MET A 1 25.28 -23.38 -35.44
N ALA A 2 24.88 -22.12 -35.64
CA ALA A 2 25.35 -20.99 -34.84
C ALA A 2 24.33 -20.71 -33.73
N LEU A 3 24.73 -20.87 -32.47
CA LEU A 3 23.88 -20.58 -31.32
C LEU A 3 24.06 -19.10 -30.96
N LEU A 4 23.07 -18.28 -31.32
CA LEU A 4 22.94 -16.90 -30.84
C LEU A 4 22.44 -16.95 -29.40
N ILE A 5 23.32 -16.65 -28.44
CA ILE A 5 22.93 -16.41 -27.05
C ILE A 5 22.38 -14.98 -27.00
N ALA A 6 21.06 -14.83 -26.98
CA ALA A 6 20.42 -13.57 -26.63
C ALA A 6 20.62 -13.33 -25.14
N ALA A 7 21.49 -12.39 -24.78
CA ALA A 7 21.61 -11.93 -23.40
C ALA A 7 20.32 -11.18 -23.02
N PRO A 8 19.68 -11.47 -21.87
CA PRO A 8 18.57 -10.67 -21.41
C PRO A 8 19.08 -9.27 -21.06
N PHE A 9 18.53 -8.26 -21.73
CA PHE A 9 18.67 -6.87 -21.28
C PHE A 9 18.01 -6.76 -19.91
N LEU A 10 18.79 -6.74 -18.83
CA LEU A 10 18.30 -6.27 -17.55
C LEU A 10 18.05 -4.77 -17.68
N THR A 11 16.78 -4.40 -17.78
CA THR A 11 16.35 -3.02 -17.51
C THR A 11 16.60 -2.73 -16.04
N LEU A 12 17.69 -2.01 -15.75
CA LEU A 12 17.83 -1.33 -14.46
C LEU A 12 16.66 -0.35 -14.35
N HIS A 13 15.70 -0.67 -13.50
CA HIS A 13 14.78 0.34 -12.98
C HIS A 13 15.63 1.35 -12.21
N SER A 14 15.69 2.59 -12.71
CA SER A 14 16.31 3.70 -12.00
C SER A 14 15.58 3.86 -10.67
N ALA A 15 16.21 3.47 -9.58
CA ALA A 15 15.76 3.80 -8.24
C ALA A 15 15.76 5.34 -8.14
N ASP A 16 14.61 5.90 -7.79
CA ASP A 16 14.42 7.33 -7.60
C ASP A 16 15.46 7.83 -6.58
N THR A 17 16.23 8.87 -6.92
CA THR A 17 17.49 9.26 -6.24
C THR A 17 17.30 9.91 -4.87
N ASP A 18 16.06 9.90 -4.35
CA ASP A 18 15.63 10.51 -3.09
C ASP A 18 15.73 9.60 -1.86
N GLY A 19 16.34 8.41 -2.00
CA GLY A 19 16.55 7.45 -0.91
C GLY A 19 15.34 6.54 -0.61
N PHE A 20 14.36 6.47 -1.52
CA PHE A 20 13.20 5.58 -1.41
C PHE A 20 13.58 4.13 -1.78
N GLN A 21 13.11 3.15 -0.99
CA GLN A 21 13.41 1.73 -1.17
C GLN A 21 12.17 0.92 -1.60
N PRO A 22 12.11 0.39 -2.83
CA PRO A 22 10.93 -0.32 -3.35
C PRO A 22 10.51 -1.49 -2.47
N ILE A 23 9.24 -1.47 -2.04
CA ILE A 23 8.61 -2.56 -1.27
C ILE A 23 7.81 -3.53 -2.15
N PHE A 24 7.63 -3.19 -3.43
CA PHE A 24 6.95 -4.01 -4.43
C PHE A 24 7.78 -4.05 -5.72
N ASP A 25 7.93 -5.25 -6.28
CA ASP A 25 8.76 -5.51 -7.45
C ASP A 25 8.03 -5.29 -8.80
N GLY A 26 6.74 -4.93 -8.75
CA GLY A 26 5.89 -4.76 -9.93
C GLY A 26 5.45 -6.07 -10.59
N LYS A 27 5.73 -7.23 -9.98
CA LYS A 27 5.58 -8.54 -10.66
C LYS A 27 4.96 -9.61 -9.78
N THR A 28 5.27 -9.62 -8.49
CA THR A 28 4.90 -10.71 -7.59
C THR A 28 4.46 -10.18 -6.23
N LEU A 29 3.71 -11.02 -5.50
CA LEU A 29 3.37 -10.76 -4.10
C LEU A 29 4.48 -11.28 -3.16
N GLN A 30 5.72 -11.44 -3.63
CA GLN A 30 6.83 -11.81 -2.75
C GLN A 30 7.06 -10.74 -1.69
N GLY A 31 7.20 -11.18 -0.43
CA GLY A 31 7.26 -10.27 0.70
C GLY A 31 5.90 -9.69 1.12
N TRP A 32 4.79 -10.23 0.60
CA TRP A 32 3.43 -9.87 1.03
C TRP A 32 2.70 -11.11 1.55
N SER A 33 1.82 -10.93 2.53
CA SER A 33 1.01 -12.00 3.11
C SER A 33 -0.42 -11.51 3.37
N ALA A 34 -1.40 -12.40 3.21
CA ALA A 34 -2.79 -12.14 3.54
C ALA A 34 -3.41 -13.37 4.20
N PRO A 35 -4.42 -13.20 5.09
CA PRO A 35 -5.21 -14.32 5.60
C PRO A 35 -5.87 -15.14 4.47
N ASN A 36 -6.28 -14.46 3.40
CA ASN A 36 -6.75 -15.09 2.18
C ASN A 36 -6.15 -14.39 0.95
N LEU A 37 -5.23 -15.08 0.28
CA LEU A 37 -4.58 -14.59 -0.95
C LEU A 37 -5.48 -14.63 -2.18
N SER A 38 -6.65 -15.29 -2.15
CA SER A 38 -7.52 -15.40 -3.34
C SER A 38 -8.11 -14.06 -3.82
N TYR A 39 -8.04 -13.02 -2.99
CA TYR A 39 -8.47 -11.67 -3.34
C TYR A 39 -7.35 -10.81 -3.96
N TRP A 40 -6.12 -11.32 -4.02
CA TRP A 40 -4.94 -10.52 -4.35
C TRP A 40 -4.19 -11.11 -5.54
N SER A 41 -3.91 -10.25 -6.51
CA SER A 41 -3.12 -10.57 -7.71
C SER A 41 -2.15 -9.43 -8.03
N VAL A 42 -1.28 -9.65 -9.00
CA VAL A 42 -0.54 -8.58 -9.67
C VAL A 42 -1.07 -8.47 -11.10
N GLU A 43 -1.61 -7.32 -11.46
CA GLU A 43 -2.17 -7.03 -12.79
C GLU A 43 -1.61 -5.70 -13.28
N ASP A 44 -1.13 -5.65 -14.53
CA ASP A 44 -0.51 -4.46 -15.15
C ASP A 44 0.60 -3.82 -14.29
N GLY A 45 1.34 -4.64 -13.54
CA GLY A 45 2.40 -4.19 -12.67
C GLY A 45 1.93 -3.49 -11.39
N ALA A 46 0.67 -3.67 -11.00
CA ALA A 46 0.09 -3.17 -9.76
C ALA A 46 -0.47 -4.32 -8.92
N ILE A 47 -0.40 -4.19 -7.59
CA ILE A 47 -1.14 -5.06 -6.69
C ILE A 47 -2.64 -4.77 -6.86
N THR A 48 -3.41 -5.79 -7.20
CA THR A 48 -4.84 -5.67 -7.45
C THR A 48 -5.62 -6.47 -6.40
N ALA A 49 -6.52 -5.79 -5.71
CA ALA A 49 -7.52 -6.39 -4.86
C ALA A 49 -8.83 -6.55 -5.65
N LYS A 50 -9.38 -7.77 -5.71
CA LYS A 50 -10.60 -8.05 -6.50
C LYS A 50 -11.59 -8.90 -5.74
N SER A 51 -12.84 -8.44 -5.67
CA SER A 51 -14.00 -9.23 -5.28
C SER A 51 -14.88 -9.48 -6.49
N THR A 52 -15.36 -10.70 -6.67
CA THR A 52 -16.28 -11.08 -7.76
C THR A 52 -17.57 -11.66 -7.21
N GLU A 53 -18.52 -12.01 -8.07
CA GLU A 53 -19.74 -12.69 -7.64
C GLU A 53 -19.44 -14.10 -7.11
N GLU A 54 -18.44 -14.77 -7.67
CA GLU A 54 -17.99 -16.11 -7.25
C GLU A 54 -17.09 -16.06 -6.01
N ASN A 55 -16.38 -14.96 -5.78
CA ASN A 55 -15.58 -14.70 -4.59
C ASN A 55 -15.95 -13.34 -3.97
N PRO A 56 -17.13 -13.23 -3.34
CA PRO A 56 -17.59 -11.99 -2.75
C PRO A 56 -16.77 -11.64 -1.50
N CYS A 57 -16.58 -10.35 -1.25
CA CYS A 57 -15.90 -9.84 -0.07
C CYS A 57 -16.93 -9.45 0.99
N HIS A 58 -17.12 -10.31 1.99
CA HIS A 58 -18.08 -10.07 3.09
C HIS A 58 -17.45 -9.36 4.31
N ALA A 59 -16.12 -9.30 4.36
CA ALA A 59 -15.36 -8.64 5.40
C ALA A 59 -14.05 -8.11 4.83
N ASN A 60 -13.53 -7.03 5.42
CA ASN A 60 -12.28 -6.41 4.98
C ASN A 60 -11.15 -7.44 4.88
N GLN A 61 -10.48 -7.44 3.73
CA GLN A 61 -9.30 -8.27 3.47
C GLN A 61 -8.07 -7.38 3.51
N PHE A 62 -6.97 -7.89 4.04
CA PHE A 62 -5.72 -7.15 4.19
C PHE A 62 -4.56 -7.92 3.56
N LEU A 63 -3.76 -7.21 2.79
CA LEU A 63 -2.45 -7.64 2.33
C LEU A 63 -1.39 -6.88 3.12
N VAL A 64 -0.49 -7.61 3.76
CA VAL A 64 0.50 -7.08 4.70
C VAL A 64 1.89 -7.32 4.18
N TRP A 65 2.65 -6.25 4.02
CA TRP A 65 4.07 -6.33 3.70
C TRP A 65 4.86 -6.97 4.85
N GLN A 66 5.74 -7.91 4.53
CA GLN A 66 6.47 -8.77 5.46
C GLN A 66 7.94 -8.36 5.63
N GLY A 67 8.33 -7.19 5.16
CA GLY A 67 9.71 -6.69 5.31
C GLY A 67 10.06 -6.19 6.72
N GLY A 68 9.14 -6.36 7.68
CA GLY A 68 9.36 -6.09 9.10
C GLY A 68 8.71 -4.80 9.59
N GLU A 69 9.06 -4.43 10.83
CA GLU A 69 8.56 -3.21 11.45
C GLU A 69 9.34 -1.99 10.97
N VAL A 70 8.61 -0.92 10.69
CA VAL A 70 9.16 0.36 10.24
C VAL A 70 8.95 1.42 11.31
N ALA A 71 10.00 2.19 11.58
CA ALA A 71 9.96 3.33 12.49
C ALA A 71 9.35 4.55 11.79
N ASP A 72 10.07 5.67 11.75
CA ASP A 72 9.64 6.84 10.99
C ASP A 72 9.86 6.61 9.51
N PHE A 73 8.79 6.81 8.73
CA PHE A 73 8.84 6.58 7.30
C PHE A 73 8.12 7.63 6.47
N GLU A 74 8.54 7.70 5.20
CA GLU A 74 7.79 8.36 4.14
C GLU A 74 7.29 7.30 3.17
N LEU A 75 5.98 7.18 2.95
CA LEU A 75 5.38 6.23 1.98
C LEU A 75 4.84 7.00 0.78
N LYS A 76 5.35 6.72 -0.41
CA LYS A 76 4.68 7.12 -1.67
C LYS A 76 3.82 5.95 -2.15
N LEU A 77 2.81 6.21 -2.96
CA LEU A 77 2.12 5.18 -3.75
C LEU A 77 1.18 5.84 -4.76
N GLN A 78 0.81 5.06 -5.76
CA GLN A 78 -0.28 5.35 -6.67
C GLN A 78 -1.40 4.32 -6.47
N PHE A 79 -2.64 4.76 -6.62
CA PHE A 79 -3.80 3.89 -6.53
C PHE A 79 -4.82 4.23 -7.61
N ARG A 80 -5.66 3.25 -7.91
CA ARG A 80 -6.81 3.40 -8.82
C ARG A 80 -7.98 2.58 -8.27
N LEU A 81 -9.17 3.16 -8.33
CA LEU A 81 -10.42 2.45 -8.10
C LEU A 81 -11.10 2.17 -9.44
N GLU A 82 -11.40 0.91 -9.72
CA GLU A 82 -12.10 0.53 -10.93
C GLU A 82 -13.52 1.11 -10.93
N ASN A 83 -13.93 1.73 -12.05
CA ASN A 83 -15.22 2.39 -12.21
C ASN A 83 -15.57 3.43 -11.13
N ASN A 84 -14.56 3.98 -10.45
CA ASN A 84 -14.75 4.87 -9.29
C ASN A 84 -15.68 4.26 -8.24
N LYS A 85 -15.50 2.97 -7.94
CA LYS A 85 -16.25 2.23 -6.92
C LYS A 85 -15.29 1.51 -5.97
N GLY A 86 -15.81 1.15 -4.80
CA GLY A 86 -15.08 0.38 -3.78
C GLY A 86 -14.69 1.22 -2.56
N ASN A 87 -14.19 0.51 -1.55
CA ASN A 87 -13.61 1.08 -0.34
C ASN A 87 -12.29 0.36 -0.10
N SER A 88 -11.21 1.12 -0.05
CA SER A 88 -9.87 0.60 0.19
C SER A 88 -9.13 1.53 1.13
N GLY A 89 -7.90 1.18 1.46
CA GLY A 89 -7.04 2.03 2.25
C GLY A 89 -5.69 1.42 2.55
N VAL A 90 -4.78 2.26 3.02
CA VAL A 90 -3.45 1.84 3.47
C VAL A 90 -3.41 1.90 4.98
N GLN A 91 -3.27 0.73 5.61
CA GLN A 91 -3.07 0.60 7.04
C GLN A 91 -1.57 0.69 7.37
N PHE A 92 -1.22 1.40 8.43
CA PHE A 92 0.17 1.60 8.84
C PHE A 92 0.27 1.77 10.36
N ARG A 93 1.35 1.25 10.95
CA ARG A 93 1.46 1.03 12.40
C ARG A 93 0.20 0.33 12.96
N SER A 94 -0.35 -0.57 12.16
CA SER A 94 -1.57 -1.32 12.45
C SER A 94 -1.24 -2.79 12.63
N LYS A 95 -2.11 -3.48 13.35
CA LYS A 95 -2.08 -4.94 13.49
C LYS A 95 -3.38 -5.54 13.01
N ILE A 96 -3.33 -6.79 12.55
CA ILE A 96 -4.52 -7.59 12.34
C ILE A 96 -4.90 -8.21 13.69
N ASP A 97 -6.12 -8.00 14.15
CA ASP A 97 -6.62 -8.63 15.38
C ASP A 97 -7.09 -10.08 15.15
N GLU A 98 -7.46 -10.76 16.23
CA GLU A 98 -7.95 -12.16 16.18
C GLU A 98 -9.21 -12.35 15.32
N ARG A 99 -9.93 -11.27 15.00
CA ARG A 99 -11.12 -11.27 14.15
C ARG A 99 -10.79 -10.91 12.70
N GLY A 100 -9.51 -10.81 12.35
CA GLY A 100 -9.06 -10.45 11.01
C GLY A 100 -9.19 -8.96 10.68
N ARG A 101 -9.41 -8.08 11.67
CA ARG A 101 -9.62 -6.65 11.45
C ARG A 101 -8.30 -5.89 11.58
N GLY A 102 -8.05 -4.95 10.67
CA GLY A 102 -7.00 -3.96 10.81
C GLY A 102 -7.31 -2.96 11.93
N VAL A 103 -6.48 -2.96 12.98
CA VAL A 103 -6.56 -2.04 14.11
C VAL A 103 -5.33 -1.15 14.10
N GLY A 104 -5.54 0.16 13.93
CA GLY A 104 -4.48 1.17 13.88
C GLY A 104 -4.88 2.33 12.97
N TYR A 105 -3.89 2.96 12.35
CA TYR A 105 -4.10 4.10 11.46
C TYR A 105 -4.33 3.64 10.02
N GLN A 106 -5.27 4.27 9.32
CA GLN A 106 -5.63 3.96 7.94
C GLN A 106 -5.79 5.24 7.11
N ALA A 107 -5.26 5.26 5.88
CA ALA A 107 -5.64 6.24 4.86
C ALA A 107 -6.80 5.66 4.11
N ASP A 108 -7.93 6.34 4.12
CA ASP A 108 -9.05 5.92 3.33
C ASP A 108 -8.83 6.26 1.85
N ILE A 109 -9.05 5.26 0.99
CA ILE A 109 -9.14 5.40 -0.46
C ILE A 109 -10.60 5.15 -0.82
N LEU A 110 -11.29 6.23 -1.14
CA LEU A 110 -12.70 6.22 -1.49
C LEU A 110 -12.91 6.97 -2.81
N PRO A 111 -13.93 6.60 -3.59
CA PRO A 111 -14.16 7.24 -4.88
C PRO A 111 -14.58 8.71 -4.75
N GLN A 112 -15.24 9.09 -3.64
CA GLN A 112 -15.73 10.45 -3.36
C GLN A 112 -15.84 10.68 -1.85
N GLY A 113 -15.77 11.95 -1.41
CA GLY A 113 -16.05 12.37 -0.03
C GLY A 113 -14.84 12.93 0.72
N PRO A 114 -15.06 13.55 1.90
CA PRO A 114 -14.01 14.28 2.63
C PRO A 114 -12.92 13.37 3.21
N TRP A 115 -13.04 12.06 3.02
CA TRP A 115 -12.16 11.05 3.59
C TRP A 115 -11.19 10.45 2.58
N CYS A 116 -11.35 10.70 1.28
CA CYS A 116 -10.37 10.26 0.29
C CYS A 116 -9.04 10.99 0.53
N GLY A 117 -8.01 10.24 0.92
CA GLY A 117 -6.72 10.77 1.35
C GLY A 117 -6.68 11.26 2.81
N ALA A 118 -7.75 11.08 3.60
CA ALA A 118 -7.78 11.37 5.03
C ALA A 118 -7.40 10.13 5.84
N TRP A 119 -6.74 10.35 6.98
CA TRP A 119 -6.32 9.27 7.86
C TRP A 119 -7.24 9.17 9.09
N ARG A 120 -7.61 7.95 9.49
CA ARG A 120 -8.37 7.69 10.71
C ARG A 120 -7.71 6.59 11.52
N THR A 121 -7.93 6.63 12.83
CA THR A 121 -7.66 5.45 13.66
C THR A 121 -8.94 4.61 13.71
N ASN A 122 -8.81 3.29 13.67
CA ASN A 122 -9.92 2.39 14.00
C ASN A 122 -10.18 2.30 15.53
N SER A 123 -9.59 3.21 16.31
CA SER A 123 -9.89 3.42 17.72
C SER A 123 -10.95 4.53 17.83
N PRO A 124 -11.95 4.40 18.73
CA PRO A 124 -13.01 5.40 18.89
C PRO A 124 -12.48 6.80 19.30
N ASP A 125 -11.24 6.88 19.78
CA ASP A 125 -10.75 8.02 20.56
C ASP A 125 -9.85 9.02 19.80
N VAL A 126 -9.50 8.79 18.53
CA VAL A 126 -8.59 9.69 17.81
C VAL A 126 -9.03 9.94 16.36
N LYS A 127 -9.36 11.22 16.07
CA LYS A 127 -9.60 11.76 14.72
C LYS A 127 -8.62 12.92 14.49
N HIS A 128 -7.69 12.77 13.57
CA HIS A 128 -6.90 13.90 13.07
C HIS A 128 -7.29 14.13 11.60
N SER A 129 -7.82 15.31 11.29
CA SER A 129 -8.20 15.70 9.92
C SER A 129 -7.04 16.39 9.22
N TRP A 130 -6.74 15.96 8.00
CA TRP A 130 -5.92 16.71 7.03
C TRP A 130 -6.77 17.08 5.82
N SER A 131 -6.38 18.13 5.11
CA SER A 131 -7.03 18.54 3.87
C SER A 131 -6.84 17.48 2.77
N PRO A 132 -7.88 17.16 1.99
CA PRO A 132 -7.78 16.18 0.91
C PRO A 132 -6.80 16.66 -0.17
N MET A 133 -5.86 15.80 -0.58
CA MET A 133 -5.12 15.98 -1.83
C MET A 133 -5.87 15.23 -2.93
N ALA A 134 -6.40 15.98 -3.90
CA ALA A 134 -7.24 15.48 -5.00
C ALA A 134 -6.48 14.74 -6.11
N THR A 135 -5.29 14.20 -5.84
CA THR A 135 -4.44 13.56 -6.86
C THR A 135 -4.28 12.07 -6.60
N ARG A 136 -4.30 11.28 -7.68
CA ARG A 136 -4.05 9.81 -7.73
C ARG A 136 -2.59 9.44 -7.43
N GLN A 137 -1.96 10.19 -6.55
CA GLN A 137 -0.60 10.09 -6.05
C GLN A 137 -0.66 10.60 -4.60
N GLY A 138 -0.25 9.75 -3.66
CA GLY A 138 -0.13 10.12 -2.25
C GLY A 138 1.33 10.05 -1.83
N SER A 139 1.79 11.03 -1.06
CA SER A 139 3.00 10.94 -0.25
C SER A 139 2.62 11.16 1.21
N MET A 140 3.02 10.22 2.06
CA MET A 140 2.79 10.25 3.50
C MET A 140 4.11 10.45 4.20
N ARG A 141 4.24 11.47 5.06
CA ARG A 141 5.43 11.73 5.86
C ARG A 141 5.02 11.82 7.33
N GLN A 142 5.44 10.87 8.16
CA GLN A 142 5.16 10.92 9.59
C GLN A 142 6.47 11.12 10.37
N GLY A 143 6.55 12.21 11.12
CA GLY A 143 7.65 12.46 12.06
C GLY A 143 7.11 12.66 13.46
N ASN A 144 7.72 12.03 14.46
CA ASN A 144 7.64 12.50 15.84
C ASN A 144 8.56 13.73 15.97
N GLY A 145 8.02 14.90 16.30
CA GLY A 145 8.90 16.00 16.70
C GLY A 145 9.59 15.69 18.04
N PRO A 146 10.83 16.17 18.29
CA PRO A 146 12.00 16.15 17.44
C PRO A 146 12.98 15.04 17.88
N ALA A 147 13.32 14.13 16.99
CA ALA A 147 14.62 13.46 17.00
C ALA A 147 15.04 13.23 15.55
N ARG A 148 16.12 13.91 15.14
CA ARG A 148 16.76 13.71 13.84
C ARG A 148 17.46 12.36 13.86
N GLY A 149 16.71 11.30 13.55
CA GLY A 149 17.24 9.98 13.18
C GLY A 149 17.04 9.73 11.68
N PRO A 150 17.73 8.74 11.08
CA PRO A 150 17.58 8.43 9.67
C PRO A 150 16.14 7.98 9.39
N SER A 151 15.44 8.69 8.50
CA SER A 151 14.09 8.37 8.05
C SER A 151 14.12 7.22 7.04
N ASN A 152 13.30 6.18 7.21
CA ASN A 152 13.15 5.14 6.20
C ASN A 152 12.18 5.61 5.11
N ARG A 153 12.62 5.74 3.86
CA ARG A 153 11.74 6.17 2.77
C ARG A 153 11.30 4.95 1.96
N LEU A 154 9.99 4.73 1.86
CA LEU A 154 9.33 3.63 1.16
C LEU A 154 8.49 4.21 0.00
N PRO A 155 8.61 3.73 -1.23
CA PRO A 155 7.91 4.28 -2.38
C PRO A 155 6.52 3.69 -2.56
#